data_AF-A4YJM7-F1
#
_entry.id   AF-A4YJM7-F1
#
_cell.length_a   1.000
_cell.length_b   1.000
_cell.length_c   1.000
_cell.angle_alpha   90.00
_cell.angle_beta   90.00
_cell.angle_gamma   90.00
#
_symmetry.space_group_name_H-M   'P 1'
#
loop_
_entity.id
_entity.type
_entity.pdbx_description
1 polymer ?
#
loop_
_entity_poly.entity_id
_entity_poly.type
_entity_poly.pdbx_seq_one_letter_code
_entity_poly.pdbx_strand_id
1 'polypeptide(L)'
;MVRITRSAPAAILAAAAIWSSAPARAAGFDGAWTVLIITEAGNCDQGYSFPIQISGGRVTSASSANITGTVGRGGAVTVRVSQGGSSASGNGRLGSTSGFGRWSGKGSAGSCSGRWQATRS
;
A
#
# COMPACT_ATOMS: atom_id res chain seq x y z
N MET A 1 14.20 -3.09 75.55
CA MET A 1 13.73 -4.10 74.58
C MET A 1 12.30 -3.77 74.18
N VAL A 2 12.05 -3.28 72.95
CA VAL A 2 10.74 -3.30 72.26
C VAL A 2 11.01 -3.49 70.76
N ARG A 3 10.19 -4.31 70.11
CA ARG A 3 10.32 -4.92 68.77
C ARG A 3 10.01 -3.98 67.60
N ILE A 4 10.56 -4.40 66.45
CA ILE A 4 10.51 -3.90 65.06
C ILE A 4 9.09 -3.71 64.51
N THR A 5 8.89 -2.71 63.64
CA THR A 5 7.96 -2.82 62.49
C THR A 5 8.41 -1.98 61.28
N ARG A 6 8.63 -2.68 60.16
CA ARG A 6 8.88 -2.15 58.80
C ARG A 6 7.60 -1.57 58.21
N SER A 7 7.68 -0.52 57.38
CA SER A 7 6.75 -0.26 56.25
C SER A 7 7.28 0.86 55.35
N ALA A 8 7.54 0.56 54.07
CA ALA A 8 7.89 1.52 53.02
C ALA A 8 6.64 1.84 52.18
N PRO A 9 6.36 3.10 51.82
CA PRO A 9 5.28 3.39 50.88
C PRO A 9 5.78 3.32 49.43
N ALA A 10 5.16 2.43 48.65
CA ALA A 10 5.38 2.27 47.22
C ALA A 10 4.71 3.43 46.45
N ALA A 11 5.47 4.09 45.57
CA ALA A 11 4.96 5.11 44.65
C ALA A 11 4.24 4.43 43.47
N ILE A 12 2.97 4.75 43.26
CA ILE A 12 2.18 4.31 42.10
C ILE A 12 2.21 5.45 41.07
N LEU A 13 3.05 5.31 40.03
CA LEU A 13 3.00 6.14 38.82
C LEU A 13 1.95 5.56 37.87
N ALA A 14 0.78 6.18 37.81
CA ALA A 14 -0.24 5.85 36.81
C ALA A 14 0.14 6.49 35.46
N ALA A 15 0.72 5.70 34.56
CA ALA A 15 0.95 6.11 33.18
C ALA A 15 -0.37 6.02 32.38
N ALA A 16 -0.95 7.16 32.02
CA ALA A 16 -2.08 7.22 31.10
C ALA A 16 -1.59 6.91 29.68
N ALA A 17 -1.88 5.70 29.19
CA ALA A 17 -1.67 5.35 27.79
C ALA A 17 -2.72 6.05 26.92
N ILE A 18 -2.29 6.98 26.09
CA ILE A 18 -3.13 7.65 25.09
C ILE A 18 -3.20 6.71 23.89
N TRP A 19 -4.32 6.02 23.70
CA TRP A 19 -4.53 5.15 22.54
C TRP A 19 -4.99 6.00 21.36
N SER A 20 -4.06 6.39 20.50
CA SER A 20 -4.34 7.07 19.23
C SER A 20 -5.08 6.11 18.29
N SER A 21 -6.41 6.21 18.22
CA SER A 21 -7.21 5.46 17.25
C SER A 21 -7.03 6.05 15.84
N ALA A 22 -6.00 5.61 15.13
CA ALA A 22 -5.90 5.85 13.69
C ALA A 22 -7.11 5.20 12.97
N PRO A 23 -7.59 5.75 11.83
CA PRO A 23 -8.73 5.18 11.13
C PRO A 23 -8.35 3.83 10.51
N ALA A 24 -8.58 2.76 11.27
CA ALA A 24 -8.07 1.41 11.02
C ALA A 24 -8.54 0.73 9.70
N ARG A 25 -9.39 1.37 8.89
CA ARG A 25 -10.10 0.70 7.78
C ARG A 25 -9.58 1.01 6.37
N ALA A 26 -8.83 2.10 6.18
CA ALA A 26 -7.98 2.31 5.00
C ALA A 26 -6.51 1.93 5.32
N ALA A 27 -6.11 2.14 6.58
CA ALA A 27 -4.82 1.73 7.13
C ALA A 27 -4.50 0.23 6.99
N GLY A 28 -5.51 -0.63 6.79
CA GLY A 28 -5.29 -2.07 6.63
C GLY A 28 -4.38 -2.45 5.45
N PHE A 29 -4.35 -1.61 4.41
CA PHE A 29 -3.52 -1.82 3.21
C PHE A 29 -2.32 -0.87 3.15
N ASP A 30 -2.18 0.04 4.11
CA ASP A 30 -1.05 0.96 4.17
C ASP A 30 0.28 0.19 4.38
N GLY A 31 1.35 0.78 3.85
CA GLY A 31 2.70 0.20 3.87
C GLY A 31 3.19 -0.19 2.48
N ALA A 32 4.28 -0.97 2.48
CA ALA A 32 5.07 -1.25 1.30
C ALA A 32 4.54 -2.45 0.55
N TRP A 33 4.49 -2.31 -0.77
CA TRP A 33 4.07 -3.36 -1.67
C TRP A 33 5.01 -3.43 -2.86
N THR A 34 5.26 -4.64 -3.32
CA THR A 34 5.88 -4.91 -4.61
C THR A 34 4.78 -5.23 -5.61
N VAL A 35 4.72 -4.50 -6.71
CA VAL A 35 3.79 -4.75 -7.82
C VAL A 35 4.56 -5.44 -8.94
N LEU A 36 3.96 -6.45 -9.55
CA LEU A 36 4.41 -7.08 -10.79
C LEU A 36 3.40 -6.78 -11.90
N ILE A 37 3.86 -6.17 -12.98
CA ILE A 37 3.10 -5.96 -14.22
C ILE A 37 3.40 -7.10 -15.17
N ILE A 38 2.35 -7.69 -15.74
CA ILE A 38 2.41 -8.77 -16.72
C ILE A 38 1.67 -8.29 -17.97
N THR A 39 2.37 -8.15 -19.09
CA THR A 39 1.79 -7.82 -20.38
C THR A 39 1.28 -9.11 -21.02
N GLU A 40 0.00 -9.14 -21.39
CA GLU A 40 -0.64 -10.29 -22.05
C GLU A 40 -1.00 -9.99 -23.51
N ALA A 41 -1.10 -8.71 -23.87
CA ALA A 41 -1.36 -8.27 -25.25
C ALA A 41 -0.64 -6.96 -25.57
N GLY A 42 -0.15 -6.84 -26.81
CA GLY A 42 0.62 -5.71 -27.32
C GLY A 42 2.14 -5.95 -27.28
N ASN A 43 2.90 -4.98 -27.78
CA ASN A 43 4.36 -5.07 -27.97
C ASN A 43 5.15 -4.31 -26.88
N CYS A 44 4.53 -4.01 -25.74
CA CYS A 44 5.22 -3.44 -24.59
C CYS A 44 6.12 -4.47 -23.90
N ASP A 45 7.00 -4.01 -23.02
CA ASP A 45 7.81 -4.87 -22.17
C ASP A 45 6.96 -5.96 -21.50
N GLN A 46 7.45 -7.20 -21.52
CA GLN A 46 6.65 -8.38 -21.13
C GLN A 46 6.25 -8.39 -19.65
N GLY A 47 7.08 -7.80 -18.79
CA GLY A 47 6.75 -7.60 -17.39
C GLY A 47 7.89 -6.97 -16.61
N TYR A 48 7.53 -6.27 -15.54
CA TYR A 48 8.50 -5.66 -14.63
C TYR A 48 7.87 -5.50 -13.25
N SER A 49 8.71 -5.52 -12.20
CA SER A 49 8.28 -5.30 -10.84
C SER A 49 8.84 -4.01 -10.27
N PHE A 50 8.07 -3.36 -9.40
CA PHE A 50 8.48 -2.12 -8.75
C PHE A 50 7.79 -1.93 -7.39
N PRO A 51 8.45 -1.23 -6.46
CA PRO A 51 7.84 -0.90 -5.18
C PRO A 51 6.84 0.26 -5.31
N ILE A 52 5.77 0.17 -4.53
CA ILE A 52 4.84 1.26 -4.25
C ILE A 52 4.66 1.39 -2.74
N GLN A 53 4.16 2.56 -2.34
CA GLN A 53 3.79 2.87 -0.97
C GLN A 53 2.32 3.24 -0.93
N ILE A 54 1.55 2.62 -0.03
CA ILE A 54 0.16 3.00 0.24
C ILE A 54 0.10 3.76 1.57
N SER A 55 -0.48 4.96 1.55
CA SER A 55 -0.66 5.78 2.75
C SER A 55 -2.02 6.44 2.74
N GLY A 56 -2.84 6.20 3.76
CA GLY A 56 -4.23 6.66 3.79
C GLY A 56 -5.03 6.16 2.59
N GLY A 57 -4.70 4.98 2.07
CA GLY A 57 -5.28 4.44 0.83
C GLY A 57 -4.82 5.12 -0.47
N ARG A 58 -3.90 6.09 -0.44
CA ARG A 58 -3.31 6.68 -1.67
C ARG A 58 -2.10 5.88 -2.11
N VAL A 59 -2.01 5.59 -3.40
CA VAL A 59 -0.85 4.92 -4.01
C VAL A 59 0.20 5.94 -4.42
N THR A 60 1.44 5.70 -4.03
CA THR A 60 2.62 6.51 -4.40
C THR A 60 3.78 5.60 -4.81
N SER A 61 4.72 6.14 -5.59
CA SER A 61 5.94 5.43 -6.03
C SER A 61 7.11 6.42 -6.02
N ALA A 62 8.33 5.91 -5.91
CA ALA A 62 9.55 6.69 -6.08
C ALA A 62 9.85 7.06 -7.55
N SER A 63 9.06 6.57 -8.51
CA SER A 63 9.21 6.91 -9.93
C SER A 63 8.81 8.35 -10.22
N SER A 64 9.36 8.91 -11.30
CA SER A 64 8.95 10.22 -11.84
C SER A 64 7.60 10.20 -12.58
N ALA A 65 6.93 9.06 -12.60
CA ALA A 65 5.62 8.91 -13.23
C ALA A 65 4.54 9.61 -12.39
N ASN A 66 3.59 10.26 -13.06
CA ASN A 66 2.43 10.82 -12.41
C ASN A 66 1.45 9.69 -12.08
N ILE A 67 1.34 9.34 -10.80
CA ILE A 67 0.44 8.29 -10.30
C ILE A 67 -0.74 8.93 -9.57
N THR A 68 -1.96 8.63 -10.03
CA THR A 68 -3.19 8.89 -9.30
C THR A 68 -3.83 7.54 -8.98
N GLY A 69 -3.75 7.10 -7.73
CA GLY A 69 -4.28 5.81 -7.34
C GLY A 69 -4.86 5.78 -5.93
N THR A 70 -5.92 4.98 -5.76
CA THR A 70 -6.61 4.81 -4.49
C THR A 70 -6.90 3.35 -4.21
N VAL A 71 -6.83 2.97 -2.94
CA VAL A 71 -7.31 1.72 -2.38
C VAL A 71 -8.48 2.02 -1.46
N GLY A 72 -9.67 1.63 -1.92
CA GLY A 72 -10.92 1.82 -1.19
C GLY A 72 -11.11 0.80 -0.07
N ARG A 73 -12.18 1.01 0.72
CA ARG A 73 -12.61 0.04 1.74
C ARG A 73 -12.86 -1.32 1.09
N GLY A 74 -12.30 -2.39 1.68
CA GLY A 74 -12.40 -3.75 1.13
C GLY A 74 -11.38 -4.08 0.02
N GLY A 75 -10.39 -3.20 -0.17
CA GLY A 75 -9.21 -3.44 -1.00
C GLY A 75 -9.39 -3.09 -2.47
N ALA A 76 -10.48 -2.46 -2.88
CA ALA A 76 -10.71 -2.08 -4.27
C ALA A 76 -9.65 -1.08 -4.75
N VAL A 77 -8.93 -1.41 -5.82
CA VAL A 77 -7.84 -0.61 -6.38
C VAL A 77 -8.30 0.03 -7.68
N THR A 78 -8.03 1.32 -7.81
CA THR A 78 -8.10 2.06 -9.08
C THR A 78 -6.86 2.94 -9.18
N VAL A 79 -6.12 2.84 -10.28
CA VAL A 79 -4.88 3.58 -10.53
C VAL A 79 -4.85 4.10 -11.96
N ARG A 80 -4.30 5.30 -12.14
CA ARG A 80 -3.82 5.82 -13.41
C ARG A 80 -2.36 6.23 -13.27
N VAL A 81 -1.57 5.92 -14.28
CA VAL A 81 -0.15 6.26 -14.38
C VAL A 81 0.06 6.99 -15.70
N SER A 82 0.88 8.03 -15.70
CA SER A 82 1.31 8.70 -16.94
C SER A 82 2.75 9.17 -16.84
N GLN A 83 3.49 9.03 -17.94
CA GLN A 83 4.90 9.44 -18.04
C GLN A 83 5.28 9.62 -19.51
N GLY A 84 5.89 10.76 -19.86
CA GLY A 84 6.49 10.98 -21.17
C GLY A 84 5.56 10.71 -22.37
N GLY A 85 4.28 11.09 -22.28
CA GLY A 85 3.27 10.84 -23.32
C GLY A 85 2.66 9.43 -23.33
N SER A 86 3.15 8.53 -22.46
CA SER A 86 2.54 7.22 -22.21
C SER A 86 1.56 7.28 -21.03
N SER A 87 0.54 6.44 -21.04
CA SER A 87 -0.44 6.34 -19.96
C SER A 87 -0.93 4.92 -19.77
N ALA A 88 -1.31 4.58 -18.53
CA ALA A 88 -1.92 3.31 -18.18
C ALA A 88 -2.98 3.50 -17.10
N SER A 89 -3.98 2.63 -17.10
CA SER A 89 -4.98 2.50 -16.05
C SER A 89 -4.98 1.07 -15.52
N GLY A 90 -5.19 0.92 -14.22
CA GLY A 90 -5.23 -0.37 -13.56
C GLY A 90 -6.38 -0.44 -12.55
N ASN A 91 -7.00 -1.60 -12.44
CA ASN A 91 -8.04 -1.88 -11.47
C ASN A 91 -7.90 -3.29 -10.90
N GLY A 92 -8.38 -3.52 -9.68
CA GLY A 92 -8.36 -4.84 -9.06
C GLY A 92 -8.64 -4.78 -7.57
N ARG A 93 -8.10 -5.74 -6.82
CA ARG A 93 -8.29 -5.80 -5.37
C ARG A 93 -7.04 -6.25 -4.62
N LEU A 94 -6.81 -5.65 -3.45
CA LEU A 94 -5.88 -6.11 -2.44
C LEU A 94 -6.61 -6.93 -1.37
N GLY A 95 -5.97 -8.01 -0.95
CA GLY A 95 -6.18 -8.69 0.33
C GLY A 95 -5.16 -8.22 1.37
N SER A 96 -5.03 -8.97 2.47
CA SER A 96 -4.16 -8.60 3.59
C SER A 96 -2.66 -8.59 3.24
N THR A 97 -2.23 -9.48 2.36
CA THR A 97 -0.81 -9.69 2.01
C THR A 97 -0.53 -9.76 0.51
N SER A 98 -1.56 -9.92 -0.32
CA SER A 98 -1.43 -9.99 -1.77
C SER A 98 -2.61 -9.35 -2.47
N GLY A 99 -2.48 -9.09 -3.77
CA GLY A 99 -3.55 -8.56 -4.60
C GLY A 99 -3.33 -8.83 -6.07
N PHE A 100 -4.35 -8.57 -6.87
CA PHE A 100 -4.29 -8.79 -8.30
C PHE A 100 -5.33 -7.94 -9.04
N GLY A 101 -5.13 -7.80 -10.35
CA GLY A 101 -6.11 -7.15 -11.21
C GLY A 101 -5.69 -7.10 -12.66
N ARG A 102 -6.31 -6.17 -13.39
CA ARG A 102 -6.07 -5.89 -14.81
C ARG A 102 -5.47 -4.52 -14.99
N TRP A 103 -4.74 -4.34 -16.07
CA TRP A 103 -4.30 -3.03 -16.53
C TRP A 103 -4.41 -2.94 -18.05
N SER A 104 -4.50 -1.72 -18.54
CA SER A 104 -4.37 -1.37 -19.95
C SER A 104 -3.66 -0.03 -20.08
N GLY A 105 -2.98 0.20 -21.19
CA GLY A 105 -2.24 1.43 -21.41
C GLY A 105 -1.88 1.64 -22.87
N LYS A 106 -1.32 2.81 -23.14
CA LYS A 106 -0.84 3.23 -24.44
C LYS A 106 0.48 3.96 -24.26
N GLY A 107 1.45 3.62 -25.10
CA GLY A 107 2.73 4.32 -25.20
C GLY A 107 3.22 4.37 -26.64
N SER A 108 4.51 4.63 -26.82
CA SER A 108 5.16 4.66 -28.14
C SER A 108 5.08 3.34 -28.89
N ALA A 109 5.10 2.21 -28.17
CA ALA A 109 4.97 0.85 -28.73
C ALA A 109 3.51 0.47 -29.08
N GLY A 110 2.54 1.38 -28.89
CA GLY A 110 1.12 1.13 -29.14
C GLY A 110 0.32 0.87 -27.86
N SER A 111 -0.82 0.20 -28.03
CA SER A 111 -1.73 -0.15 -26.92
C SER A 111 -1.38 -1.52 -26.36
N CYS A 112 -1.30 -1.63 -25.03
CA CYS A 112 -0.97 -2.85 -24.33
C CYS A 112 -1.94 -3.11 -23.17
N SER A 113 -2.08 -4.36 -22.78
CA SER A 113 -2.88 -4.73 -21.62
C SER A 113 -2.42 -6.04 -21.01
N GLY A 114 -2.87 -6.29 -19.78
CA GLY A 114 -2.60 -7.54 -19.11
C GLY A 114 -3.07 -7.55 -17.67
N ARG A 115 -2.29 -8.21 -16.81
CA ARG A 115 -2.58 -8.35 -15.39
C ARG A 115 -1.51 -7.70 -14.53
N TRP A 116 -1.89 -7.39 -13.31
CA TRP A 116 -0.95 -7.04 -12.27
C TRP A 116 -1.16 -7.94 -11.06
N GLN A 117 -0.09 -8.15 -10.32
CA GLN A 117 -0.08 -8.79 -9.01
C GLN A 117 0.64 -7.87 -8.03
N ALA A 118 0.27 -7.96 -6.76
CA ALA A 118 0.95 -7.24 -5.69
C ALA A 118 1.18 -8.18 -4.50
N THR A 119 2.31 -8.01 -3.84
CA THR A 119 2.63 -8.67 -2.57
C THR A 119 3.13 -7.64 -1.59
N ARG A 120 2.78 -7.79 -0.32
CA ARG A 120 3.32 -6.97 0.74
C ARG A 120 4.82 -7.23 0.88
N SER A 121 5.61 -6.17 1.09
CA SER A 121 7.07 -6.24 1.29
C SER A 121 7.43 -6.51 2.74
#